data_AF-A0A8D8G1K6-F1
#
_entry.id   AF-A0A8D8G1K6-F1
#
_cell.length_a   1.000
_cell.length_b   1.000
_cell.length_c   1.000
_cell.angle_alpha   90.00
_cell.angle_beta   90.00
_cell.angle_gamma   90.00
#
_symmetry.space_group_name_H-M   'P 1'
#
loop_
_entity.id
_entity.type
_entity.pdbx_description
1 polymer ?
#
loop_
_entity_poly.entity_id
_entity_poly.type
_entity_poly.pdbx_seq_one_letter_code
_entity_poly.pdbx_strand_id
1 'polypeptide(L)'
;THGPTGLIIGCGRGVVRTMHCNPDYDTHFMPVDVTMNAVIILGAERINAGLDGKALFCNISSDYVNPIAWGKSVEVCAEKVRQNPLCFSLWYPDGSIKSSYVHHMICVVLFHYLPAYR
;
A
#
# COMPACT_ATOMS: atom_id res chain seq x y z
N THR A 1 -4.12 -9.81 -7.37
CA THR A 1 -4.84 -8.68 -6.76
C THR A 1 -3.84 -7.68 -6.23
N HIS A 2 -3.74 -6.50 -6.84
CA HIS A 2 -2.81 -5.43 -6.42
C HIS A 2 -3.35 -4.68 -5.19
N GLY A 3 -3.52 -5.36 -4.05
CA GLY A 3 -4.23 -4.82 -2.88
C GLY A 3 -3.71 -3.44 -2.40
N PRO A 4 -2.47 -3.36 -1.88
CA PRO A 4 -1.92 -2.10 -1.37
C PRO A 4 -1.60 -1.09 -2.48
N THR A 5 -1.09 -1.55 -3.63
CA THR A 5 -0.73 -0.67 -4.75
C THR A 5 -1.96 -0.02 -5.38
N GLY A 6 -3.06 -0.77 -5.54
CA GLY A 6 -4.32 -0.25 -6.06
C GLY A 6 -4.94 0.78 -5.13
N LEU A 7 -4.81 0.59 -3.81
CA LEU A 7 -5.23 1.57 -2.81
C LEU A 7 -4.43 2.87 -2.94
N ILE A 8 -3.10 2.80 -3.07
CA ILE A 8 -2.23 3.97 -3.25
C ILE A 8 -2.56 4.72 -4.55
N ILE A 9 -2.77 4.00 -5.66
CA ILE A 9 -3.15 4.62 -6.95
C ILE A 9 -4.54 5.27 -6.85
N GLY A 10 -5.49 4.62 -6.18
CA GLY A 10 -6.82 5.16 -5.91
C GLY A 10 -6.77 6.44 -5.07
N CYS A 11 -5.93 6.46 -4.03
CA CYS A 11 -5.68 7.65 -3.23
C CYS A 11 -5.02 8.77 -4.04
N GLY A 12 -3.99 8.45 -4.82
CA GLY A 12 -3.28 9.44 -5.65
C GLY A 12 -4.16 10.05 -6.75
N ARG A 13 -5.15 9.30 -7.27
CA ARG A 13 -6.13 9.81 -8.24
C ARG A 13 -7.30 10.57 -7.60
N GLY A 14 -7.35 10.62 -6.26
CA GLY A 14 -8.45 11.23 -5.51
C GLY A 14 -9.75 10.40 -5.53
N VAL A 15 -9.70 9.14 -5.97
CA VAL A 15 -10.85 8.21 -5.94
C VAL A 15 -11.11 7.73 -4.51
N VAL A 16 -10.04 7.47 -3.77
CA VAL A 16 -10.08 7.04 -2.36
C VAL A 16 -9.58 8.19 -1.49
N ARG A 17 -10.47 8.82 -0.73
CA ARG A 17 -10.14 10.02 0.08
C ARG A 17 -9.97 9.76 1.57
N THR A 18 -10.43 8.62 2.05
CA THR A 18 -10.39 8.28 3.47
C THR A 18 -10.04 6.81 3.66
N MET A 19 -9.11 6.56 4.56
CA MET A 19 -8.75 5.20 4.98
C MET A 19 -9.04 5.05 6.47
N HIS A 20 -9.71 3.95 6.84
CA HIS A 20 -9.85 3.58 8.23
C HIS A 20 -8.62 2.77 8.64
N CYS A 21 -7.66 3.44 9.26
CA CYS A 21 -6.46 2.82 9.79
C CYS A 21 -5.98 3.60 11.01
N ASN A 22 -5.18 2.97 11.87
CA ASN A 22 -4.43 3.72 12.87
C ASN A 22 -3.17 4.27 12.20
N PRO A 23 -2.93 5.59 12.22
CA PRO A 23 -1.73 6.17 11.62
C PRO A 23 -0.43 5.65 12.27
N ASP A 24 -0.48 5.17 13.51
CA ASP A 24 0.67 4.70 14.28
C ASP A 24 1.04 3.23 13.99
N TYR A 25 0.22 2.50 13.20
CA TYR A 25 0.57 1.13 12.81
C TYR A 25 1.60 1.12 11.68
N ASP A 26 2.52 0.18 11.77
CA ASP A 26 3.54 -0.06 10.76
C ASP A 26 2.92 -0.60 9.46
N THR A 27 3.44 -0.08 8.35
CA THR A 27 3.12 -0.56 7.01
C THR A 27 4.13 -1.60 6.57
N HIS A 28 3.65 -2.77 6.18
CA HIS A 28 4.50 -3.82 5.58
C HIS A 28 4.50 -3.68 4.06
N PHE A 29 5.32 -2.76 3.55
CA PHE A 29 5.59 -2.64 2.11
C PHE A 29 6.85 -3.43 1.75
N MET A 30 6.73 -4.37 0.82
CA MET A 30 7.88 -5.04 0.22
C MET A 30 8.07 -4.51 -1.21
N PRO A 31 9.23 -3.92 -1.55
CA PRO A 31 9.53 -3.55 -2.92
C PRO A 31 9.60 -4.80 -3.80
N VAL A 32 9.04 -4.72 -5.00
CA VAL A 32 9.02 -5.85 -5.95
C VAL A 32 10.43 -6.36 -6.29
N ASP A 33 11.41 -5.47 -6.36
CA ASP A 33 12.80 -5.83 -6.67
C ASP A 33 13.42 -6.68 -5.56
N VAL A 34 13.11 -6.39 -4.30
CA VAL A 34 13.56 -7.17 -3.15
C VAL A 34 12.92 -8.55 -3.18
N THR A 35 11.61 -8.63 -3.44
CA THR A 35 10.91 -9.92 -3.60
C THR A 35 11.52 -10.74 -4.73
N MET A 36 11.78 -10.13 -5.88
CA MET A 36 12.32 -10.84 -7.05
C MET A 36 13.74 -11.34 -6.80
N ASN A 37 14.61 -10.51 -6.23
CA ASN A 37 15.97 -10.91 -5.87
C ASN A 37 15.96 -12.06 -4.85
N ALA A 38 15.09 -12.00 -3.84
CA ALA A 38 14.94 -13.08 -2.88
C ALA A 38 14.49 -14.40 -3.53
N VAL A 39 13.55 -14.35 -4.48
CA VAL A 39 13.11 -15.53 -5.24
C VAL A 39 14.24 -16.14 -6.06
N ILE A 40 15.04 -15.31 -6.74
CA ILE A 40 16.20 -15.77 -7.52
C ILE A 40 17.23 -16.45 -6.62
N ILE A 41 17.56 -15.85 -5.47
CA ILE A 41 18.50 -16.42 -4.49
C ILE A 41 17.97 -17.75 -3.96
N LEU A 42 16.70 -17.81 -3.54
CA LEU A 42 16.08 -19.04 -3.07
C LEU A 42 16.08 -20.15 -4.14
N GLY A 43 15.89 -19.78 -5.40
CA GLY A 43 15.99 -20.70 -6.53
C GLY A 43 17.42 -21.26 -6.69
N ALA A 44 18.43 -20.40 -6.63
CA ALA A 44 19.83 -20.81 -6.71
C ALA A 44 20.26 -21.69 -5.53
N GLU A 45 19.89 -21.31 -4.32
CA GLU A 45 20.13 -22.10 -3.11
C GLU A 45 19.43 -23.46 -3.17
N ARG A 46 18.23 -23.53 -3.74
CA ARG A 46 17.52 -24.81 -3.92
C ARG A 46 18.25 -25.75 -4.88
N ILE A 47 18.86 -25.21 -5.94
CA ILE A 47 19.67 -25.99 -6.87
C ILE A 47 20.94 -26.49 -6.18
N ASN A 48 21.60 -25.63 -5.40
CA ASN A 48 22.82 -25.97 -4.67
C ASN A 48 22.60 -26.99 -3.54
N ALA A 49 21.46 -26.93 -2.86
CA ALA A 49 21.12 -27.82 -1.74
C ALA A 49 20.62 -29.22 -2.17
N GLY A 50 20.42 -29.46 -3.47
CA GLY A 50 19.92 -30.73 -3.99
C GLY A 50 18.39 -30.81 -4.03
N LEU A 51 17.86 -31.41 -5.10
CA LEU A 51 16.43 -31.57 -5.33
C LEU A 51 15.92 -32.86 -4.65
N ASP A 52 15.70 -32.81 -3.35
CA ASP A 52 15.21 -33.95 -2.55
C ASP A 52 13.73 -34.36 -2.80
N GLY A 53 13.12 -33.93 -3.91
CA GLY A 53 11.71 -34.20 -4.23
C GLY A 53 10.67 -33.59 -3.28
N LYS A 54 11.10 -33.04 -2.13
CA LYS A 54 10.25 -32.30 -1.18
C LYS A 54 9.99 -30.87 -1.68
N ALA A 55 8.75 -30.43 -1.55
CA ALA A 55 8.40 -29.02 -1.75
C ALA A 55 9.04 -28.15 -0.66
N LEU A 56 9.83 -27.15 -1.06
CA LEU A 56 10.40 -26.17 -0.15
C LEU A 56 9.42 -25.00 -0.02
N PHE A 57 8.99 -24.73 1.21
CA PHE A 57 8.17 -23.56 1.53
C PHE A 57 9.04 -22.54 2.25
N CYS A 58 9.37 -21.44 1.58
CA CYS A 58 10.08 -20.32 2.17
C CYS A 58 9.14 -19.12 2.22
N ASN A 59 8.97 -18.55 3.41
CA ASN A 59 8.28 -17.28 3.57
C ASN A 59 9.31 -16.15 3.51
N ILE A 60 9.10 -15.19 2.62
CA ILE A 60 9.90 -13.97 2.56
C ILE A 60 9.12 -12.91 3.32
N SER A 61 9.67 -12.48 4.45
CA SER A 61 9.15 -11.37 5.23
C SER A 61 10.10 -10.18 5.10
N SER A 62 9.55 -8.99 4.90
CA SER A 62 10.30 -7.77 5.14
C SER A 62 10.39 -7.62 6.66
N ASP A 63 11.51 -8.03 7.24
CA ASP A 63 11.76 -7.76 8.65
C ASP A 63 11.84 -6.25 8.89
N TYR A 64 11.76 -5.81 10.15
CA TYR A 64 11.67 -4.41 10.64
C TYR A 64 12.89 -3.51 10.31
N VAL A 65 13.52 -3.68 9.15
CA VAL A 65 14.68 -2.91 8.71
C VAL A 65 14.31 -1.43 8.47
N ASN A 66 13.06 -1.14 8.11
CA ASN A 66 12.53 0.22 8.03
C ASN A 66 11.00 0.24 8.11
N PRO A 67 10.40 0.03 9.31
CA PRO A 67 8.97 0.17 9.48
C PRO A 67 8.56 1.63 9.21
N ILE A 68 7.69 1.83 8.23
CA ILE A 68 7.11 3.14 7.94
C ILE A 68 5.67 3.12 8.47
N ALA A 69 5.32 4.03 9.37
CA ALA A 69 3.96 4.16 9.88
C ALA A 69 2.99 4.59 8.76
N TRP A 70 1.73 4.13 8.80
CA TRP A 70 0.71 4.51 7.80
C TRP A 70 0.57 6.02 7.66
N GLY A 71 0.64 6.76 8.77
CA GLY A 71 0.64 8.22 8.78
C GLY A 71 1.72 8.82 7.88
N LYS A 72 2.97 8.33 8.04
CA LYS A 72 4.11 8.84 7.27
C LYS A 72 4.04 8.44 5.80
N SER A 73 3.60 7.21 5.52
CA SER A 73 3.42 6.71 4.15
C SER A 73 2.42 7.55 3.35
N VAL A 74 1.30 7.95 3.96
CA VAL A 74 0.29 8.79 3.31
C VAL A 74 0.79 10.22 3.08
N GLU A 75 1.49 10.81 4.07
CA GLU A 75 2.08 12.14 3.94
C GLU A 75 3.08 12.20 2.77
N VAL A 76 4.01 11.24 2.72
CA VAL A 76 5.02 11.15 1.65
C VAL A 76 4.36 10.93 0.28
N CYS A 77 3.32 10.08 0.22
CA CYS A 77 2.56 9.89 -1.02
C CYS A 77 1.87 11.17 -1.47
N ALA A 78 1.21 11.90 -0.57
CA ALA A 78 0.51 13.14 -0.88
C ALA A 78 1.47 14.22 -1.38
N GLU A 79 2.64 14.36 -0.74
CA GLU A 79 3.70 15.25 -1.19
C GLU A 79 4.16 14.89 -2.60
N LYS A 80 4.41 13.59 -2.86
CA LYS A 80 4.93 13.14 -4.14
C LYS A 80 3.93 13.29 -5.28
N VAL A 81 2.65 13.04 -5.03
CA VAL A 81 1.57 13.26 -6.00
C VAL A 81 1.37 14.75 -6.25
N ARG A 82 1.55 15.63 -5.25
CA ARG A 82 1.50 17.08 -5.45
C ARG A 82 2.66 17.58 -6.32
N GLN A 83 3.86 17.00 -6.17
CA GLN A 83 5.01 17.32 -7.02
C GLN A 83 4.84 16.77 -8.45
N ASN A 84 4.27 15.56 -8.59
CA ASN A 84 4.09 14.86 -9.85
C ASN A 84 2.65 14.31 -9.94
N PRO A 85 1.70 15.09 -10.50
CA PRO A 85 0.32 14.67 -10.56
C PRO A 85 0.14 13.46 -11.48
N LEU A 86 -0.68 12.51 -11.05
CA LEU A 86 -1.04 11.34 -11.85
C LEU A 86 -1.96 11.76 -13.01
N CYS A 87 -1.77 11.18 -14.19
CA CYS A 87 -2.66 11.43 -15.34
C CYS A 87 -4.10 11.05 -14.98
N PHE A 88 -5.05 11.95 -15.24
CA PHE A 88 -6.49 11.78 -14.94
C PHE A 88 -6.82 11.69 -13.43
N SER A 89 -6.49 12.73 -12.66
CA SER A 89 -7.00 12.86 -11.27
C SER A 89 -8.47 13.26 -11.28
N LEU A 90 -9.31 12.52 -10.56
CA LEU A 90 -10.74 12.82 -10.43
C LEU A 90 -10.98 13.95 -9.42
N TRP A 91 -10.21 13.93 -8.33
CA TRP A 91 -10.25 14.92 -7.26
C TRP A 91 -8.84 15.34 -6.86
N TYR A 92 -8.75 16.45 -6.10
CA TYR A 92 -7.48 16.86 -5.51
C TYR A 92 -6.97 15.74 -4.58
N PRO A 93 -5.70 15.33 -4.70
CA PRO A 93 -5.12 14.26 -3.89
C PRO A 93 -5.03 14.75 -2.44
N ASP A 94 -6.05 14.39 -1.68
CA ASP A 94 -6.11 14.58 -0.24
C ASP A 94 -6.60 13.27 0.39
N GLY A 95 -5.82 12.77 1.35
CA GLY A 95 -6.01 11.48 1.97
C GLY A 95 -5.87 11.63 3.47
N SER A 96 -6.98 11.48 4.21
CA SER A 96 -6.96 11.54 5.67
C SER A 96 -7.16 10.15 6.27
N ILE A 97 -6.26 9.76 7.16
CA ILE A 97 -6.38 8.54 7.97
C ILE A 97 -7.25 8.86 9.19
N LYS A 98 -8.32 8.08 9.42
CA LYS A 98 -9.23 8.26 10.56
C LYS A 98 -9.26 7.00 11.42
N SER A 99 -8.90 7.14 12.69
CA SER A 99 -8.92 6.06 13.68
C SER A 99 -10.32 5.72 14.19
N SER A 100 -11.28 6.64 14.10
CA SER A 100 -12.66 6.41 14.52
C SER A 100 -13.58 6.02 13.36
N TYR A 101 -14.31 4.92 13.53
CA TYR A 101 -15.19 4.35 12.51
C TYR A 101 -16.34 5.28 12.11
N VAL A 102 -16.96 5.95 13.09
CA VAL A 102 -18.09 6.87 12.85
C VAL A 102 -17.66 8.07 12.00
N HIS A 103 -16.50 8.64 12.28
CA HIS A 103 -15.96 9.77 11.53
C HIS A 103 -15.55 9.35 10.12
N HIS A 104 -14.95 8.16 9.98
CA HIS A 104 -14.69 7.57 8.67
C HIS A 104 -15.99 7.39 7.87
N MET A 105 -17.05 6.85 8.46
CA MET A 105 -18.31 6.59 7.78
C MET A 105 -19.02 7.88 7.32
N ILE A 106 -19.01 8.94 8.13
CA ILE A 106 -19.52 10.26 7.73
C ILE A 106 -18.73 10.80 6.53
N CYS A 107 -17.41 10.74 6.56
CA CYS A 107 -16.58 11.18 5.44
C CYS A 107 -16.78 10.31 4.20
N VAL A 108 -17.00 9.00 4.33
CA VAL A 108 -17.30 8.13 3.18
C VAL A 108 -18.61 8.55 2.52
N VAL A 109 -19.67 8.81 3.28
CA VAL A 109 -20.96 9.30 2.73
C VAL A 109 -20.79 10.63 2.02
N LEU A 110 -20.07 11.59 2.62
CA LEU A 110 -19.86 12.93 2.06
C LEU A 110 -18.91 12.97 0.86
N PHE A 111 -17.85 12.15 0.87
CA PHE A 111 -16.74 12.26 -0.07
C PHE A 111 -16.67 11.11 -1.09
N HIS A 112 -17.42 10.01 -0.92
CA HIS A 112 -17.50 8.96 -1.94
C HIS A 112 -18.90 8.87 -2.56
N TYR A 113 -19.97 8.96 -1.77
CA TYR A 113 -21.33 8.76 -2.26
C TYR A 113 -22.00 10.02 -2.80
N LEU A 114 -21.94 11.13 -2.06
CA LEU A 114 -22.56 12.40 -2.48
C LEU A 114 -22.03 12.98 -3.81
N PRO A 115 -20.73 12.94 -4.15
CA PRO A 115 -20.25 13.41 -5.46
C PRO A 115 -20.61 12.48 -6.62
N ALA A 116 -21.07 11.25 -6.37
CA ALA A 116 -21.48 10.31 -7.42
C ALA A 116 -22.93 10.53 -7.91
N TYR A 117 -23.72 11.33 -7.19
CA TYR A 117 -25.11 11.65 -7.52
C TYR A 117 -25.26 12.98 -8.30
N ARG A 118 -24.20 13.46 -8.95
CA ARG A 118 -24.24 14.65 -9.82
C ARG A 118 -23.57 14.39 -11.16
#